data_AF-A0A1W9MUZ1-F1
#
_entry.id   AF-A0A1W9MUZ1-F1
#
_cell.length_a   1.000
_cell.length_b   1.000
_cell.length_c   1.000
_cell.angle_alpha   90.00
_cell.angle_beta   90.00
_cell.angle_gamma   90.00
#
_symmetry.space_group_name_H-M   'P 1'
#
loop_
_entity.id
_entity.type
_entity.pdbx_description
1 polymer ?
#
loop_
_entity_poly.entity_id
_entity_poly.type
_entity_poly.pdbx_seq_one_letter_code
_entity_poly.pdbx_strand_id
1 'polypeptide(L)'
;MIFSKMMNRHISAQEKKLVEFTTMLCENRILIPSFQREFVWDKDSIIKLWESVYCFYPIGSILCWETDICLNIHRKIGGFIFENEGSVSEKSNRRLYILDGQQRATALMMPLRSSEAKVRAQRDFDYSLYFDATDRSFFFAEQFNRRKRNVNHAFLIRLSDMLTDSSQITERVLRESESNPIIEKNVRQLARVFSDYNLSLIHIKGFDIPAVREIFERINQEGKELSSMDIMIARTFQNYEYLVEEDF
;
A
#
# COMPACT_ATOMS: atom_id res chain seq x y z
N MET A 1 -34.22 17.45 4.87
CA MET A 1 -33.18 17.13 3.85
C MET A 1 -32.01 16.32 4.40
N ILE A 2 -31.44 16.65 5.57
CA ILE A 2 -30.31 15.90 6.19
C ILE A 2 -30.67 14.45 6.55
N PHE A 3 -31.84 14.23 7.16
CA PHE A 3 -32.32 12.89 7.54
C PHE A 3 -32.46 11.92 6.35
N SER A 4 -32.88 12.42 5.18
CA SER A 4 -32.99 11.61 3.95
C SER A 4 -31.62 11.19 3.39
N LYS A 5 -30.58 12.02 3.52
CA LYS A 5 -29.20 11.66 3.15
C LYS A 5 -28.58 10.58 4.06
N MET A 6 -29.00 10.50 5.33
CA MET A 6 -28.46 9.52 6.28
C MET A 6 -28.98 8.09 6.02
N MET A 7 -30.15 7.93 5.40
CA MET A 7 -30.78 6.61 5.17
C MET A 7 -30.03 5.71 4.16
N ASN A 8 -29.12 6.26 3.36
CA ASN A 8 -28.35 5.51 2.36
C ASN A 8 -26.89 5.24 2.80
N ARG A 9 -26.55 5.52 4.06
CA ARG A 9 -25.20 5.28 4.60
C ARG A 9 -25.03 3.81 4.96
N HIS A 10 -23.92 3.23 4.52
CA HIS A 10 -23.61 1.84 4.79
C HIS A 10 -22.12 1.66 5.07
N ILE A 11 -21.80 0.81 6.05
CA ILE A 11 -20.43 0.42 6.40
C ILE A 11 -20.35 -1.10 6.30
N SER A 12 -19.33 -1.61 5.61
CA SER A 12 -19.04 -3.04 5.54
C SER A 12 -17.56 -3.33 5.70
N ALA A 13 -17.22 -4.46 6.28
CA ALA A 13 -15.86 -4.98 6.29
C ALA A 13 -15.71 -6.10 5.26
N GLN A 14 -14.58 -6.10 4.55
CA GLN A 14 -14.21 -7.13 3.58
C GLN A 14 -12.77 -7.58 3.86
N GLU A 15 -12.49 -8.86 3.64
CA GLU A 15 -11.12 -9.36 3.67
C GLU A 15 -10.52 -9.34 2.26
N LYS A 16 -9.23 -8.98 2.19
CA LYS A 16 -8.50 -8.95 0.94
C LYS A 16 -7.12 -9.54 1.08
N LYS A 17 -6.75 -10.49 0.22
CA LYS A 17 -5.37 -11.01 0.20
C LYS A 17 -4.38 -9.90 -0.09
N LEU A 18 -3.20 -9.95 0.54
CA LEU A 18 -2.11 -8.99 0.34
C LEU A 18 -1.79 -8.73 -1.14
N VAL A 19 -1.62 -9.81 -1.90
CA VAL A 19 -1.30 -9.75 -3.34
C VAL A 19 -2.43 -9.10 -4.13
N GLU A 20 -3.68 -9.39 -3.78
CA GLU A 20 -4.84 -8.82 -4.46
C GLU A 20 -5.01 -7.33 -4.15
N PHE A 21 -4.85 -6.95 -2.88
CA PHE A 21 -4.91 -5.56 -2.44
C PHE A 21 -3.83 -4.70 -3.10
N THR A 22 -2.58 -5.17 -3.13
CA THR A 22 -1.48 -4.43 -3.76
C THR A 22 -1.64 -4.34 -5.28
N THR A 23 -2.17 -5.38 -5.92
CA THR A 23 -2.56 -5.33 -7.34
C THR A 23 -3.65 -4.30 -7.60
N MET A 24 -4.68 -4.21 -6.74
CA MET A 24 -5.73 -3.17 -6.86
C MET A 24 -5.18 -1.74 -6.76
N LEU A 25 -4.16 -1.50 -5.94
CA LEU A 25 -3.49 -0.20 -5.86
C LEU A 25 -2.75 0.12 -7.16
N CYS A 26 -2.03 -0.85 -7.73
CA CYS A 26 -1.25 -0.67 -8.96
C CYS A 26 -2.14 -0.43 -10.18
N GLU A 27 -3.31 -1.08 -10.23
CA GLU A 27 -4.29 -0.97 -11.31
C GLU A 27 -5.25 0.21 -11.13
N ASN A 28 -4.98 1.12 -10.18
CA ASN A 28 -5.84 2.27 -9.88
C ASN A 28 -7.31 1.90 -9.54
N ARG A 29 -7.54 0.66 -9.07
CA ARG A 29 -8.86 0.22 -8.54
C ARG A 29 -9.12 0.77 -7.14
N ILE A 30 -8.07 1.13 -6.43
CA ILE A 30 -8.10 1.87 -5.16
C ILE A 30 -7.26 3.13 -5.34
N LEU A 31 -7.86 4.29 -5.07
CA LEU A 31 -7.29 5.60 -5.34
C LEU A 31 -6.92 6.33 -4.04
N ILE A 32 -5.89 7.18 -4.11
CA ILE A 32 -5.47 8.04 -3.00
C ILE A 32 -5.92 9.49 -3.29
N PRO A 33 -6.85 10.05 -2.51
CA PRO A 33 -7.32 11.43 -2.71
C PRO A 33 -6.22 12.47 -2.56
N SER A 34 -6.31 13.57 -3.34
CA SER A 34 -5.37 14.71 -3.34
C SER A 34 -5.29 15.51 -2.03
N PHE A 35 -6.20 15.31 -1.08
CA PHE A 35 -6.19 15.99 0.21
C PHE A 35 -5.45 15.21 1.32
N GLN A 36 -4.95 14.00 1.02
CA GLN A 36 -4.13 13.24 1.97
C GLN A 36 -2.67 13.73 1.94
N ARG A 37 -1.90 13.51 3.01
CA ARG A 37 -0.48 13.89 3.02
C ARG A 37 0.37 13.01 2.10
N GLU A 38 1.56 13.51 1.74
CA GLU A 38 2.57 12.70 1.06
C GLU A 38 3.03 11.50 1.92
N PHE A 39 3.73 10.55 1.30
CA PHE A 39 4.29 9.42 2.03
C PHE A 39 5.49 9.87 2.88
N VAL A 40 5.44 9.56 4.18
CA VAL A 40 6.40 10.07 5.18
C VAL A 40 7.03 8.96 6.03
N TRP A 41 6.75 7.69 5.74
CA TRP A 41 7.34 6.58 6.48
C TRP A 41 8.78 6.34 6.04
N ASP A 42 9.66 6.20 7.03
CA ASP A 42 11.07 5.83 6.83
C ASP A 42 11.25 4.32 6.59
N LYS A 43 12.50 3.93 6.31
CA LYS A 43 12.89 2.54 6.07
C LYS A 43 12.51 1.62 7.23
N ASP A 44 12.73 2.07 8.46
CA ASP A 44 12.45 1.27 9.66
C ASP A 44 10.95 1.05 9.86
N SER A 45 10.12 2.04 9.54
CA SER A 45 8.65 1.90 9.58
C SER A 45 8.17 0.88 8.56
N ILE A 46 8.75 0.85 7.35
CA ILE A 46 8.44 -0.15 6.33
C ILE A 46 8.88 -1.55 6.80
N ILE A 47 10.09 -1.69 7.35
CA ILE A 47 10.59 -2.96 7.87
C ILE A 47 9.67 -3.49 8.99
N LYS A 48 9.32 -2.67 9.98
CA LYS A 48 8.43 -3.05 11.09
C LYS A 48 7.05 -3.50 10.61
N LEU A 49 6.53 -2.88 9.55
CA LEU A 49 5.28 -3.30 8.92
C LEU A 49 5.41 -4.71 8.32
N TRP A 50 6.47 -4.96 7.56
CA TRP A 50 6.73 -6.27 6.96
C TRP A 50 7.05 -7.36 7.98
N GLU A 51 7.71 -7.02 9.09
CA GLU A 51 7.88 -7.92 10.24
C GLU A 51 6.53 -8.30 10.88
N SER A 52 5.62 -7.33 11.00
CA SER A 52 4.26 -7.57 11.51
C SER A 52 3.48 -8.48 10.56
N VAL A 53 3.54 -8.23 9.25
CA VAL A 53 2.93 -9.07 8.21
C VAL A 53 3.50 -10.49 8.25
N TYR A 54 4.82 -10.63 8.35
CA TYR A 54 5.49 -11.93 8.45
C TYR A 54 5.02 -12.73 9.67
N CYS A 55 4.80 -12.07 10.80
CA CYS A 55 4.30 -12.68 12.03
C CYS A 55 2.79 -12.92 12.03
N PHE A 56 2.07 -12.63 10.93
CA PHE A 56 0.60 -12.65 10.87
C PHE A 56 -0.07 -11.75 11.92
N TYR A 57 0.60 -10.65 12.29
CA TYR A 57 0.02 -9.65 13.18
C TYR A 57 -0.95 -8.76 12.41
N PRO A 58 -2.06 -8.32 13.04
CA PRO A 58 -2.97 -7.36 12.43
C PRO A 58 -2.27 -6.01 12.29
N ILE A 59 -2.25 -5.48 11.07
CA ILE A 59 -1.65 -4.17 10.76
C ILE A 59 -2.69 -3.03 10.76
N GLY A 60 -3.87 -3.29 11.32
CA GLY A 60 -5.04 -2.41 11.25
C GLY A 60 -5.82 -2.57 9.94
N SER A 61 -6.93 -1.85 9.83
CA SER A 61 -7.76 -1.82 8.62
C SER A 61 -7.32 -0.74 7.65
N ILE A 62 -7.77 -0.86 6.40
CA ILE A 62 -7.74 0.21 5.40
C ILE A 62 -9.17 0.73 5.27
N LEU A 63 -9.38 2.01 5.56
CA LEU A 63 -10.69 2.63 5.39
C LEU A 63 -10.82 3.16 3.97
N CYS A 64 -11.84 2.72 3.25
CA CYS A 64 -12.11 3.07 1.88
C CYS A 64 -13.50 3.70 1.74
N TRP A 65 -13.60 4.76 0.92
CA TRP A 65 -14.85 5.40 0.53
C TRP A 65 -15.23 4.99 -0.88
N GLU A 66 -16.37 4.32 -1.01
CA GLU A 66 -16.94 3.96 -2.30
C GLU A 66 -18.01 5.00 -2.70
N THR A 67 -17.79 5.65 -3.83
CA THR A 67 -18.61 6.78 -4.29
C THR A 67 -18.61 6.88 -5.81
N ASP A 68 -19.64 7.53 -6.35
CA ASP A 68 -19.70 7.99 -7.73
C ASP A 68 -19.01 9.35 -7.97
N ILE A 69 -18.64 10.04 -6.89
CA ILE A 69 -17.97 11.34 -6.94
C ILE A 69 -16.53 11.19 -7.46
N CYS A 70 -16.20 11.95 -8.51
CA CYS A 70 -14.82 12.14 -8.97
C CYS A 70 -14.08 13.13 -8.07
N LEU A 71 -13.08 12.67 -7.32
CA LEU A 71 -12.13 13.53 -6.63
C LEU A 71 -10.86 13.67 -7.46
N ASN A 72 -10.22 14.84 -7.37
CA ASN A 72 -8.81 14.99 -7.71
C ASN A 72 -7.97 13.97 -6.91
N ILE A 73 -7.15 13.18 -7.62
CA ILE A 73 -6.29 12.16 -7.03
C ILE A 73 -4.86 12.68 -6.90
N HIS A 74 -4.12 12.21 -5.89
CA HIS A 74 -2.67 12.34 -5.89
C HIS A 74 -2.14 11.65 -7.16
N ARG A 75 -1.42 12.39 -8.00
CA ARG A 75 -0.75 11.85 -9.20
C ARG A 75 0.40 10.88 -8.86
N LYS A 76 0.66 10.64 -7.57
CA LYS A 76 1.79 9.87 -7.04
C LYS A 76 1.37 9.08 -5.81
N ILE A 77 1.38 7.75 -5.87
CA ILE A 77 1.31 6.91 -4.66
C ILE A 77 2.73 6.75 -4.14
N GLY A 78 3.08 7.33 -3.00
CA GLY A 78 4.44 7.23 -2.45
C GLY A 78 5.55 7.80 -3.33
N GLY A 79 5.23 8.73 -4.24
CA GLY A 79 6.18 9.26 -5.23
C GLY A 79 6.22 8.50 -6.55
N PHE A 80 5.47 7.38 -6.68
CA PHE A 80 5.45 6.55 -7.87
C PHE A 80 4.36 6.96 -8.85
N ILE A 81 4.76 7.06 -10.11
CA ILE A 81 3.88 7.24 -11.26
C ILE A 81 3.88 5.90 -11.99
N PHE A 82 2.72 5.23 -12.03
CA PHE A 82 2.56 3.98 -12.76
C PHE A 82 2.12 4.30 -14.19
N GLU A 83 2.79 3.70 -15.18
CA GLU A 83 2.62 4.03 -16.62
C GLU A 83 1.26 3.61 -17.19
N ASN A 84 0.49 2.80 -16.47
CA ASN A 84 -0.89 2.50 -16.80
C ASN A 84 -1.80 3.68 -16.41
N GLU A 85 -1.60 4.80 -17.10
CA GLU A 85 -2.56 5.90 -17.23
C GLU A 85 -3.78 5.51 -18.09
N GLY A 86 -3.88 4.24 -18.48
CA GLY A 86 -4.99 3.69 -19.27
C GLY A 86 -6.27 3.64 -18.47
N SER A 87 -6.99 4.77 -18.43
CA SER A 87 -8.37 4.94 -17.98
C SER A 87 -8.63 4.43 -16.56
N VAL A 88 -8.89 5.33 -15.61
CA VAL A 88 -9.89 5.01 -14.57
C VAL A 88 -11.07 4.49 -15.37
N SER A 89 -11.33 3.18 -15.31
CA SER A 89 -12.24 2.52 -16.24
C SER A 89 -13.53 3.31 -16.30
N GLU A 90 -13.74 4.05 -17.40
CA GLU A 90 -14.94 4.89 -17.62
C GLU A 90 -16.22 4.04 -17.54
N LYS A 91 -16.06 2.71 -17.56
CA LYS A 91 -17.12 1.72 -17.47
C LYS A 91 -17.70 1.55 -16.05
N SER A 92 -17.03 2.03 -15.00
CA SER A 92 -17.56 2.01 -13.64
C SER A 92 -17.71 3.43 -13.11
N ASN A 93 -18.96 3.89 -12.97
CA ASN A 93 -19.25 5.15 -12.27
C ASN A 93 -18.78 5.13 -10.81
N ARG A 94 -18.49 3.96 -10.21
CA ARG A 94 -18.05 3.84 -8.81
C ARG A 94 -16.53 3.80 -8.70
N ARG A 95 -16.02 4.63 -7.80
CA ARG A 95 -14.61 4.81 -7.41
C ARG A 95 -14.44 4.43 -5.95
N LEU A 96 -13.24 3.97 -5.60
CA LEU A 96 -12.88 3.55 -4.24
C LEU A 96 -11.65 4.34 -3.78
N TYR A 97 -11.82 5.17 -2.75
CA TYR A 97 -10.77 6.08 -2.25
C TYR A 97 -10.29 5.68 -0.86
N ILE A 98 -8.98 5.59 -0.62
CA ILE A 98 -8.43 5.40 0.73
C ILE A 98 -8.64 6.67 1.55
N LEU A 99 -9.24 6.52 2.73
CA LEU A 99 -9.39 7.57 3.74
C LEU A 99 -8.42 7.39 4.91
N ASP A 100 -8.17 6.15 5.35
CA ASP A 100 -7.18 5.85 6.38
C ASP A 100 -6.34 4.62 5.98
N GLY A 101 -5.09 4.58 6.45
CA GLY A 101 -4.15 3.50 6.16
C GLY A 101 -3.31 3.71 4.91
N GLN A 102 -3.32 4.91 4.33
CA GLN A 102 -2.54 5.28 3.13
C GLN A 102 -1.05 4.94 3.23
N GLN A 103 -0.42 5.24 4.38
CA GLN A 103 1.00 4.98 4.59
C GLN A 103 1.29 3.47 4.63
N ARG A 104 0.42 2.68 5.28
CA ARG A 104 0.49 1.22 5.29
C ARG A 104 0.31 0.65 3.89
N ALA A 105 -0.72 1.10 3.17
CA ALA A 105 -1.02 0.69 1.81
C ALA A 105 0.18 0.92 0.87
N THR A 106 0.78 2.11 0.97
CA THR A 106 1.98 2.48 0.21
C THR A 106 3.17 1.59 0.60
N ALA A 107 3.46 1.45 1.89
CA ALA A 107 4.59 0.65 2.39
C ALA A 107 4.50 -0.86 2.07
N LEU A 108 3.29 -1.40 1.88
CA LEU A 108 3.08 -2.77 1.38
C LEU A 108 3.28 -2.87 -0.13
N MET A 109 2.72 -1.92 -0.89
CA MET A 109 2.84 -1.94 -2.35
C MET A 109 4.28 -1.73 -2.80
N MET A 110 5.02 -0.85 -2.12
CA MET A 110 6.30 -0.35 -2.59
C MET A 110 7.37 -1.43 -2.80
N PRO A 111 7.69 -2.28 -1.81
CA PRO A 111 8.67 -3.34 -1.99
C PRO A 111 8.33 -4.34 -3.09
N LEU A 112 7.03 -4.54 -3.33
CA LEU A 112 6.54 -5.52 -4.28
C LEU A 112 6.61 -5.05 -5.73
N ARG A 113 6.70 -3.73 -5.97
CA ARG A 113 6.64 -3.09 -7.28
C ARG A 113 7.84 -2.21 -7.60
N SER A 114 8.88 -2.27 -6.75
CA SER A 114 10.09 -1.47 -6.84
C SER A 114 10.80 -1.51 -8.21
N SER A 115 10.67 -2.61 -8.96
CA SER A 115 11.21 -2.74 -10.33
C SER A 115 10.37 -2.12 -11.45
N GLU A 116 9.08 -1.88 -11.22
CA GLU A 116 8.12 -1.49 -12.27
C GLU A 116 7.89 0.02 -12.34
N ALA A 117 8.36 0.77 -11.34
CA ALA A 117 7.83 2.09 -11.07
C ALA A 117 8.84 3.20 -11.45
N LYS A 118 8.44 4.12 -12.34
CA LYS A 118 9.28 5.25 -12.78
C LYS A 118 9.20 6.39 -11.78
N VAL A 119 10.24 6.55 -10.95
CA VAL A 119 10.34 7.68 -10.02
C VAL A 119 10.80 8.92 -10.78
N ARG A 120 9.90 9.89 -11.02
CA ARG A 120 10.29 11.22 -11.50
C ARG A 120 10.36 12.23 -10.35
N ALA A 121 11.60 12.59 -10.02
CA ALA A 121 12.06 13.76 -9.27
C ALA A 121 11.88 13.78 -7.73
N GLN A 122 12.09 12.64 -7.06
CA GLN A 122 12.88 12.60 -5.83
C GLN A 122 13.93 11.50 -6.01
N ARG A 123 15.20 11.88 -5.99
CA ARG A 123 16.32 10.96 -6.17
C ARG A 123 16.48 10.04 -4.94
N ASP A 124 17.04 8.85 -5.19
CA ASP A 124 17.96 8.11 -4.30
C ASP A 124 17.47 6.96 -3.40
N PHE A 125 16.21 6.50 -3.44
CA PHE A 125 15.86 5.30 -2.65
C PHE A 125 15.22 4.15 -3.43
N ASP A 126 15.98 3.05 -3.52
CA ASP A 126 15.51 1.76 -3.99
C ASP A 126 14.71 1.04 -2.89
N TYR A 127 13.39 0.98 -3.07
CA TYR A 127 12.47 0.31 -2.15
C TYR A 127 12.50 -1.22 -2.25
N SER A 128 13.40 -1.81 -3.05
CA SER A 128 13.61 -3.25 -3.10
C SER A 128 13.94 -3.80 -1.72
N LEU A 129 12.96 -4.49 -1.13
CA LEU A 129 13.07 -5.14 0.17
C LEU A 129 13.37 -6.62 -0.03
N TYR A 130 14.29 -7.11 0.80
CA TYR A 130 14.71 -8.49 0.85
C TYR A 130 14.39 -9.07 2.22
N PHE A 131 14.16 -10.38 2.26
CA PHE A 131 14.06 -11.18 3.45
C PHE A 131 15.25 -12.14 3.53
N ASP A 132 15.93 -12.17 4.66
CA ASP A 132 17.00 -13.12 4.95
C ASP A 132 16.42 -14.33 5.70
N ALA A 133 16.36 -15.47 5.03
CA ALA A 133 15.79 -16.68 5.62
C ALA A 133 16.65 -17.28 6.74
N THR A 134 17.90 -16.82 6.92
CA THR A 134 18.80 -17.34 7.97
C THR A 134 18.52 -16.71 9.33
N ASP A 135 18.19 -15.42 9.38
CA ASP A 135 17.98 -14.67 10.62
C ASP A 135 16.57 -14.07 10.76
N ARG A 136 15.70 -14.28 9.76
CA ARG A 136 14.31 -13.80 9.73
C ARG A 136 14.19 -12.28 9.73
N SER A 137 15.13 -11.58 9.10
CA SER A 137 15.12 -10.11 9.03
C SER A 137 14.81 -9.58 7.64
N PHE A 138 14.21 -8.39 7.59
CA PHE A 138 14.01 -7.64 6.36
C PHE A 138 15.09 -6.56 6.21
N PHE A 139 15.53 -6.31 4.98
CA PHE A 139 16.53 -5.29 4.68
C PHE A 139 16.39 -4.76 3.25
N PHE A 140 16.81 -3.51 3.01
CA PHE A 140 16.78 -2.90 1.68
C PHE A 140 18.01 -3.24 0.83
N ALA A 141 17.87 -3.13 -0.49
CA ALA A 141 18.89 -3.48 -1.49
C ALA A 141 20.29 -2.92 -1.21
N GLU A 142 20.40 -1.74 -0.60
CA GLU A 142 21.68 -1.14 -0.23
C GLU A 142 22.54 -2.04 0.69
N GLN A 143 21.91 -2.90 1.50
CA GLN A 143 22.61 -3.82 2.40
C GLN A 143 22.92 -5.18 1.76
N PHE A 144 22.43 -5.44 0.55
CA PHE A 144 22.51 -6.73 -0.13
C PHE A 144 23.97 -7.19 -0.33
N ASN A 145 24.82 -6.29 -0.85
CA ASN A 145 26.24 -6.59 -1.09
C ASN A 145 27.01 -6.89 0.19
N ARG A 146 26.58 -6.35 1.34
CA ARG A 146 27.17 -6.64 2.64
C ARG A 146 26.73 -8.02 3.14
N ARG A 147 25.44 -8.33 3.06
CA ARG A 147 24.89 -9.62 3.55
C ARG A 147 25.37 -10.83 2.76
N LYS A 148 25.43 -10.73 1.42
CA LYS A 148 25.85 -11.84 0.55
C LYS A 148 27.30 -12.29 0.75
N ARG A 149 28.10 -11.57 1.55
CA ARG A 149 29.47 -11.99 1.93
C ARG A 149 29.46 -13.13 2.94
N ASN A 150 28.42 -13.21 3.77
CA ASN A 150 28.32 -14.15 4.89
C ASN A 150 27.14 -15.13 4.76
N VAL A 151 26.19 -14.84 3.87
CA VAL A 151 24.96 -15.61 3.68
C VAL A 151 24.87 -16.07 2.22
N ASN A 152 24.49 -17.34 2.00
CA ASN A 152 24.20 -17.85 0.65
C ASN A 152 23.11 -16.97 0.01
N HIS A 153 23.38 -16.43 -1.18
CA HIS A 153 22.46 -15.57 -1.90
C HIS A 153 21.09 -16.25 -2.13
N ALA A 154 21.02 -17.58 -2.24
CA ALA A 154 19.75 -18.28 -2.34
C ALA A 154 18.77 -17.96 -1.20
N PHE A 155 19.27 -17.64 0.00
CA PHE A 155 18.50 -17.34 1.20
C PHE A 155 18.11 -15.85 1.34
N LEU A 156 18.63 -14.99 0.46
CA LEU A 156 18.31 -13.56 0.41
C LEU A 156 17.22 -13.34 -0.64
N ILE A 157 15.96 -13.34 -0.21
CA ILE A 157 14.79 -13.40 -1.07
C ILE A 157 14.23 -12.00 -1.28
N ARG A 158 14.18 -11.51 -2.52
CA ARG A 158 13.51 -10.24 -2.83
C ARG A 158 11.99 -10.42 -2.76
N LEU A 159 11.29 -9.49 -2.11
CA LEU A 159 9.83 -9.64 -1.92
C LEU A 159 9.02 -9.53 -3.21
N SER A 160 9.45 -8.71 -4.17
CA SER A 160 8.80 -8.62 -5.48
C SER A 160 8.73 -9.98 -6.19
N ASP A 161 9.78 -10.79 -6.06
CA ASP A 161 9.90 -12.06 -6.78
C ASP A 161 8.92 -13.11 -6.20
N MET A 162 8.49 -12.93 -4.95
CA MET A 162 7.46 -13.76 -4.33
C MET A 162 6.06 -13.51 -4.93
N LEU A 163 5.84 -12.43 -5.67
CA LEU A 163 4.58 -12.21 -6.39
C LEU A 163 4.43 -13.14 -7.59
N THR A 164 5.52 -13.43 -8.30
CA THR A 164 5.51 -14.18 -9.56
C THR A 164 5.94 -15.62 -9.38
N ASP A 165 6.94 -15.87 -8.54
CA ASP A 165 7.70 -17.12 -8.54
C ASP A 165 7.82 -17.76 -7.15
N SER A 166 6.87 -17.48 -6.23
CA SER A 166 6.87 -17.96 -4.83
C SER A 166 7.23 -19.45 -4.69
N SER A 167 6.59 -20.33 -5.48
CA SER A 167 6.86 -21.78 -5.44
C SER A 167 8.30 -22.12 -5.87
N GLN A 168 8.77 -21.54 -6.97
CA GLN A 168 10.12 -21.79 -7.50
C GLN A 168 11.20 -21.26 -6.54
N ILE A 169 10.98 -20.07 -5.97
CA ILE A 169 11.87 -19.48 -4.96
C ILE A 169 11.92 -20.37 -3.72
N THR A 170 10.77 -20.83 -3.24
CA THR A 170 10.68 -21.72 -2.09
C THR A 170 11.43 -23.02 -2.35
N GLU A 171 11.19 -23.69 -3.48
CA GLU A 171 11.89 -24.91 -3.86
C GLU A 171 13.40 -24.73 -3.99
N ARG A 172 13.85 -23.62 -4.59
CA ARG A 172 15.27 -23.26 -4.68
C ARG A 172 15.89 -23.14 -3.29
N VAL A 173 15.24 -22.41 -2.37
CA VAL A 173 15.72 -22.22 -1.01
C VAL A 173 15.79 -23.55 -0.26
N LEU A 174 14.75 -24.40 -0.38
CA LEU A 174 14.71 -25.71 0.27
C LEU A 174 15.83 -26.65 -0.22
N ARG A 175 16.16 -26.59 -1.52
CA ARG A 175 17.26 -27.37 -2.10
C ARG A 175 18.61 -26.92 -1.55
N GLU A 176 18.83 -25.61 -1.51
CA GLU A 176 20.09 -24.99 -1.06
C GLU A 176 20.25 -25.02 0.46
N SER A 177 19.16 -25.19 1.23
CA SER A 177 19.21 -25.20 2.69
C SER A 177 19.78 -26.48 3.30
N GLU A 178 20.05 -27.52 2.50
CA GLU A 178 20.59 -28.82 2.97
C GLU A 178 19.83 -29.38 4.18
N SER A 179 18.49 -29.30 4.16
CA SER A 179 17.60 -29.69 5.26
C SER A 179 17.73 -28.87 6.56
N ASN A 180 18.23 -27.63 6.50
CA ASN A 180 18.26 -26.74 7.67
C ASN A 180 16.84 -26.33 8.09
N PRO A 181 16.32 -26.81 9.24
CA PRO A 181 14.91 -26.63 9.60
C PRO A 181 14.53 -25.17 9.88
N ILE A 182 15.49 -24.32 10.24
CA ILE A 182 15.23 -22.89 10.51
C ILE A 182 14.96 -22.17 9.19
N ILE A 183 15.82 -22.38 8.20
CA ILE A 183 15.71 -21.75 6.87
C ILE A 183 14.43 -22.25 6.19
N GLU A 184 14.17 -23.56 6.23
CA GLU A 184 12.95 -24.14 5.66
C GLU A 184 11.68 -23.56 6.28
N LYS A 185 11.64 -23.45 7.61
CA LYS A 185 10.52 -22.84 8.32
C LYS A 185 10.33 -21.39 7.91
N ASN A 186 11.42 -20.62 7.81
CA ASN A 186 11.36 -19.20 7.50
C ASN A 186 10.88 -18.94 6.06
N VAL A 187 11.36 -19.70 5.07
CA VAL A 187 10.90 -19.54 3.69
C VAL A 187 9.45 -19.98 3.51
N ARG A 188 9.01 -21.07 4.17
CA ARG A 188 7.61 -21.51 4.13
C ARG A 188 6.69 -20.48 4.79
N GLN A 189 7.13 -19.87 5.89
CA GLN A 189 6.39 -18.78 6.54
C GLN A 189 6.29 -17.55 5.63
N LEU A 190 7.39 -17.18 4.95
CA LEU A 190 7.35 -16.12 3.96
C LEU A 190 6.37 -16.45 2.83
N ALA A 191 6.38 -17.67 2.29
CA ALA A 191 5.44 -18.08 1.25
C ALA A 191 3.97 -17.94 1.71
N ARG A 192 3.67 -18.29 2.97
CA ARG A 192 2.33 -18.11 3.55
C ARG A 192 1.87 -16.66 3.60
N VAL A 193 2.77 -15.71 3.81
CA VAL A 193 2.42 -14.27 3.74
C VAL A 193 1.78 -13.94 2.40
N PHE A 194 2.34 -14.45 1.31
CA PHE A 194 1.87 -14.15 -0.04
C PHE A 194 0.61 -14.95 -0.42
N SER A 195 0.40 -16.14 0.15
CA SER A 195 -0.77 -16.97 -0.16
C SER A 195 -1.98 -16.71 0.75
N ASP A 196 -1.75 -16.40 2.03
CA ASP A 196 -2.77 -16.50 3.08
C ASP A 196 -3.00 -15.19 3.87
N TYR A 197 -2.11 -14.20 3.80
CA TYR A 197 -2.27 -12.97 4.60
C TYR A 197 -3.40 -12.09 4.07
N ASN A 198 -4.42 -11.87 4.89
CA ASN A 198 -5.58 -11.01 4.59
C ASN A 198 -5.50 -9.67 5.31
N LEU A 199 -5.83 -8.60 4.59
CA LEU A 199 -6.09 -7.27 5.11
C LEU A 199 -7.59 -7.07 5.34
N SER A 200 -7.93 -6.29 6.36
CA SER A 200 -9.30 -5.82 6.59
C SER A 200 -9.53 -4.49 5.87
N LEU A 201 -10.45 -4.47 4.92
CA LEU A 201 -10.90 -3.27 4.21
C LEU A 201 -12.28 -2.87 4.73
N ILE A 202 -12.39 -1.67 5.30
CA ILE A 202 -13.66 -1.10 5.74
C ILE A 202 -14.16 -0.18 4.62
N HIS A 203 -15.32 -0.49 4.05
CA HIS A 203 -15.95 0.29 2.99
C HIS A 203 -17.07 1.15 3.57
N ILE A 204 -17.04 2.45 3.29
CA ILE A 204 -18.14 3.37 3.58
C ILE A 204 -18.82 3.81 2.28
N LYS A 205 -20.16 3.84 2.27
CA LYS A 205 -21.00 4.23 1.12
C LYS A 205 -22.06 5.23 1.57
N GLY A 206 -22.52 6.08 0.64
CA GLY A 206 -23.60 7.05 0.90
C GLY A 206 -23.16 8.29 1.71
N PHE A 207 -21.86 8.54 1.79
CA PHE A 207 -21.29 9.75 2.39
C PHE A 207 -20.92 10.75 1.30
N ASP A 208 -21.13 12.04 1.57
CA ASP A 208 -20.66 13.14 0.72
C ASP A 208 -19.31 13.68 1.23
N ILE A 209 -18.68 14.56 0.44
CA ILE A 209 -17.35 15.11 0.75
C ILE A 209 -17.26 15.72 2.16
N PRO A 210 -18.20 16.56 2.63
CA PRO A 210 -18.13 17.12 3.98
C PRO A 210 -18.14 16.04 5.07
N ALA A 211 -19.00 15.02 4.94
CA ALA A 211 -19.07 13.93 5.92
C ALA A 211 -17.80 13.08 5.91
N VAL A 212 -17.22 12.81 4.73
CA VAL A 212 -15.96 12.07 4.60
C VAL A 212 -14.78 12.82 5.21
N ARG A 213 -14.72 14.14 4.99
CA ARG A 213 -13.72 15.00 5.63
C ARG A 213 -13.82 14.92 7.14
N GLU A 214 -15.03 14.99 7.68
CA GLU A 214 -15.26 14.88 9.12
C GLU A 214 -14.82 13.51 9.67
N ILE A 215 -15.12 12.42 8.96
CA ILE A 215 -14.65 11.07 9.31
C ILE A 215 -13.11 11.02 9.30
N PHE A 216 -12.49 11.57 8.26
CA PHE A 216 -11.04 11.62 8.13
C PHE A 216 -10.38 12.40 9.27
N GLU A 217 -10.92 13.57 9.63
CA GLU A 217 -10.42 14.37 10.75
C GLU A 217 -10.55 13.62 12.08
N ARG A 218 -11.71 13.00 12.34
CA ARG A 218 -11.96 12.28 13.60
C ARG A 218 -11.05 11.07 13.78
N ILE A 219 -10.83 10.28 12.73
CA ILE A 219 -9.98 9.08 12.82
C ILE A 219 -8.50 9.46 13.00
N ASN A 220 -8.04 10.50 12.32
CA ASN A 220 -6.63 10.90 12.40
C ASN A 220 -6.29 11.70 13.66
N GLN A 221 -7.27 12.27 14.35
CA GLN A 221 -7.07 12.92 15.65
C GLN A 221 -6.73 11.93 16.78
N GLU A 222 -6.99 10.64 16.60
CA GLU A 222 -6.62 9.59 17.57
C GLU A 222 -5.28 8.87 17.23
N GLY A 223 -4.66 9.20 16.09
CA GLY A 223 -3.42 8.58 15.58
C GLY A 223 -2.19 9.50 15.62
N LYS A 224 -1.17 9.20 14.81
CA LYS A 224 0.02 10.06 14.64
C LYS A 224 -0.44 11.42 14.08
N GLU A 225 -0.37 12.47 14.89
CA GLU A 225 -0.98 13.78 14.61
C GLU A 225 -0.75 14.25 13.16
N LEU A 226 -1.83 14.65 12.50
CA LEU A 226 -1.75 15.44 11.29
C LEU A 226 -1.13 16.80 11.64
N SER A 227 -0.19 17.27 10.82
CA SER A 227 0.32 18.62 11.01
C SER A 227 -0.79 19.63 10.77
N SER A 228 -0.66 20.85 11.31
CA SER A 228 -1.63 21.92 11.06
C SER A 228 -1.80 22.23 9.56
N MET A 229 -0.77 21.99 8.75
CA MET A 229 -0.83 22.12 7.30
C MET A 229 -1.66 21.01 6.66
N ASP A 230 -1.54 19.76 7.13
CA ASP A 230 -2.35 18.64 6.62
C ASP A 230 -3.84 18.86 6.90
N ILE A 231 -4.17 19.36 8.10
CA ILE A 231 -5.55 19.73 8.47
C ILE A 231 -6.04 20.89 7.61
N MET A 232 -5.20 21.89 7.38
CA MET A 232 -5.53 23.02 6.51
C MET A 232 -5.82 22.54 5.08
N ILE A 233 -4.95 21.72 4.48
CA ILE A 233 -5.14 21.13 3.15
C ILE A 233 -6.45 20.36 3.07
N ALA A 234 -6.73 19.50 4.07
CA ALA A 234 -7.98 18.75 4.13
C ALA A 234 -9.20 19.68 4.18
N ARG A 235 -9.14 20.76 4.98
CA ARG A 235 -10.23 21.75 5.13
C ARG A 235 -10.43 22.65 3.93
N THR A 236 -9.35 23.08 3.29
CA THR A 236 -9.40 23.97 2.13
C THR A 236 -9.57 23.22 0.82
N PHE A 237 -9.55 21.88 0.82
CA PHE A 237 -9.80 21.09 -0.38
C PHE A 237 -11.17 21.47 -0.99
N GLN A 238 -11.12 22.09 -2.15
CA GLN A 238 -12.28 22.36 -3.00
C GLN A 238 -12.00 21.65 -4.32
N ASN A 239 -12.91 20.78 -4.73
CA ASN A 239 -12.77 19.95 -5.93
C ASN A 239 -12.99 20.82 -7.18
N TYR A 240 -12.04 21.72 -7.47
CA TYR A 240 -12.10 22.56 -8.66
C TYR A 240 -11.76 21.73 -9.91
N GLU A 241 -12.67 21.74 -10.88
CA GLU A 241 -12.32 21.53 -12.28
C GLU A 241 -11.45 22.72 -12.71
N TYR A 242 -10.15 22.51 -12.86
CA TYR A 242 -9.42 23.37 -13.77
C TYR A 242 -9.79 22.88 -15.17
N LEU A 243 -10.77 23.55 -15.78
CA LEU A 243 -10.79 23.70 -17.23
C LEU A 243 -9.42 24.29 -17.57
N VAL A 244 -8.53 23.45 -18.10
CA VAL A 244 -7.42 23.98 -18.88
C VAL A 244 -8.10 24.53 -20.12
N GLU A 245 -8.47 25.80 -20.09
CA GLU A 245 -8.64 26.55 -21.33
C GLU A 245 -7.30 26.43 -22.05
N GLU A 246 -7.31 25.71 -23.19
CA GLU A 246 -6.22 25.78 -24.16
C GLU A 246 -6.18 27.22 -24.67
N ASP A 247 -5.43 28.07 -23.98
CA ASP A 247 -5.06 29.38 -24.48
C ASP A 247 -3.86 29.24 -25.43
N PHE A 248 -4.21 29.22 -26.73
CA PHE A 248 -3.45 29.49 -27.96
C PHE A 248 -2.50 28.42 -28.54
#